data_AF-A0A1H3ZNU0-F1
#
_entry.id   AF-A0A1H3ZNU0-F1
#
_cell.length_a   1.000
_cell.length_b   1.000
_cell.length_c   1.000
_cell.angle_alpha   90.00
_cell.angle_beta   90.00
_cell.angle_gamma   90.00
#
_symmetry.space_group_name_H-M   'P 1'
#
loop_
_entity.id
_entity.type
_entity.pdbx_description
1 polymer ?
#
loop_
_entity_poly.entity_id
_entity_poly.type
_entity_poly.pdbx_seq_one_letter_code
_entity_poly.pdbx_strand_id
1 'polypeptide(L)'
;MERLSLAVTPMRPSQTILGDASVSEDSIQAKPPARISPASAAIYAALVIRVNEELGERVIKGVSKEVNTGAQPGQEVQLEPEGVSRLIHEAMEARKNSYAPYSHYAVGAAIFSQGGRIYRGCNVENASYGATICAERNALFSAVAAGERQFTALALVAGPDSVDGENLADKGLPYPSPCGICRQALREFVNPEEFQIICARSETDYKIYTLAELLPESFGPDYL
;
A
#
# COMPACT_ATOMS: atom_id res chain seq x y z
N MET A 1 -6.35 -35.29 39.05
CA MET A 1 -7.50 -34.52 38.51
C MET A 1 -7.55 -33.18 39.24
N GLU A 2 -6.75 -32.22 38.80
CA GLU A 2 -6.84 -30.82 39.26
C GLU A 2 -7.60 -30.03 38.20
N ARG A 3 -8.68 -29.37 38.64
CA ARG A 3 -9.55 -28.56 37.79
C ARG A 3 -8.97 -27.14 37.72
N LEU A 4 -8.66 -26.67 36.50
CA LEU A 4 -8.46 -25.25 36.21
C LEU A 4 -9.71 -24.47 36.66
N SER A 5 -9.54 -23.49 37.54
CA SER A 5 -10.57 -22.48 37.81
C SER A 5 -10.13 -21.16 37.19
N LEU A 6 -10.64 -20.87 35.98
CA LEU A 6 -10.64 -19.53 35.40
C LEU A 6 -11.78 -18.76 36.08
N ALA A 7 -11.44 -17.78 36.91
CA ALA A 7 -12.42 -16.83 37.43
C ALA A 7 -12.83 -15.89 36.29
N VAL A 8 -13.99 -16.16 35.70
CA VAL A 8 -14.67 -15.22 34.78
C VAL A 8 -15.50 -14.28 35.66
N THR A 9 -15.07 -13.03 35.78
CA THR A 9 -15.85 -11.98 36.45
C THR A 9 -17.05 -11.60 35.57
N PRO A 10 -18.28 -11.50 36.12
CA PRO A 10 -19.46 -11.18 35.32
C PRO A 10 -19.51 -9.67 35.03
N MET A 11 -19.67 -9.29 33.75
CA MET A 11 -20.06 -7.92 33.40
C MET A 11 -21.51 -7.67 33.81
N ARG A 12 -21.76 -6.52 34.46
CA ARG A 12 -23.10 -5.90 34.53
C ARG A 12 -23.15 -4.64 33.66
N PRO A 13 -24.32 -4.31 33.10
CA PRO A 13 -24.44 -3.43 31.95
C PRO A 13 -24.62 -1.96 32.35
N SER A 14 -24.11 -1.04 31.53
CA SER A 14 -24.72 0.29 31.40
C SER A 14 -25.02 0.57 29.93
N GLN A 15 -26.24 1.01 29.72
CA GLN A 15 -26.98 1.15 28.48
C GLN A 15 -26.51 2.35 27.62
N THR A 16 -26.23 2.03 26.35
CA THR A 16 -26.64 2.71 25.09
C THR A 16 -26.20 4.18 24.88
N ILE A 17 -25.84 4.69 23.70
CA ILE A 17 -26.24 4.42 22.30
C ILE A 17 -25.10 5.02 21.43
N LEU A 18 -24.41 4.30 20.55
CA LEU A 18 -24.70 3.96 19.14
C LEU A 18 -23.41 3.20 18.74
N GLY A 19 -23.36 1.91 18.45
CA GLY A 19 -24.20 1.13 17.55
C GLY A 19 -23.29 0.60 16.45
N ASP A 20 -22.29 -0.22 16.82
CA ASP A 20 -21.38 -0.87 15.87
C ASP A 20 -22.16 -1.92 15.07
N ALA A 21 -22.46 -1.59 13.81
CA ALA A 21 -22.87 -2.57 12.83
C ALA A 21 -21.60 -3.09 12.14
N SER A 22 -21.22 -4.31 12.49
CA SER A 22 -20.33 -5.18 11.73
C SER A 22 -20.82 -5.29 10.28
N VAL A 23 -19.94 -5.00 9.32
CA VAL A 23 -20.16 -5.35 7.90
C VAL A 23 -19.42 -6.64 7.61
N SER A 24 -20.19 -7.68 7.28
CA SER A 24 -19.75 -8.88 6.57
C SER A 24 -19.78 -8.61 5.06
N GLU A 25 -18.79 -9.10 4.30
CA GLU A 25 -18.67 -8.96 2.84
C GLU A 25 -19.59 -9.85 1.99
N ASP A 26 -20.43 -10.71 2.57
CA ASP A 26 -21.48 -11.38 1.80
C ASP A 26 -22.68 -10.45 1.55
N SER A 27 -22.41 -9.33 0.86
CA SER A 27 -23.26 -8.82 -0.21
C SER A 27 -22.69 -7.51 -0.76
N ILE A 28 -21.64 -7.60 -1.59
CA ILE A 28 -21.30 -6.58 -2.62
C ILE A 28 -22.39 -6.53 -3.72
N GLN A 29 -23.61 -6.94 -3.38
CA GLN A 29 -24.81 -6.68 -4.14
C GLN A 29 -25.89 -6.29 -3.14
N ALA A 30 -25.90 -5.03 -2.71
CA ALA A 30 -27.12 -4.44 -2.18
C ALA A 30 -28.14 -4.44 -3.33
N LYS A 31 -28.88 -5.54 -3.45
CA LYS A 31 -30.07 -5.60 -4.29
C LYS A 31 -31.00 -4.51 -3.76
N PRO A 32 -31.42 -3.54 -4.60
CA PRO A 32 -32.18 -2.40 -4.12
C PRO A 32 -33.40 -2.89 -3.34
N PRO A 33 -33.74 -2.29 -2.18
CA PRO A 33 -34.91 -2.72 -1.43
C PRO A 33 -36.14 -2.64 -2.33
N ALA A 34 -36.95 -3.69 -2.29
CA ALA A 34 -37.98 -3.99 -3.29
C ALA A 34 -39.13 -2.98 -3.40
N ARG A 35 -39.04 -1.83 -2.73
CA ARG A 35 -39.87 -0.63 -2.94
C ARG A 35 -39.30 0.49 -2.07
N ILE A 36 -38.55 1.40 -2.68
CA ILE A 36 -38.28 2.72 -2.11
C ILE A 36 -39.20 3.70 -2.80
N SER A 37 -39.80 4.62 -2.06
CA SER A 37 -40.59 5.69 -2.68
C SER A 37 -39.70 6.51 -3.63
N PRO A 38 -40.24 7.11 -4.71
CA PRO A 38 -39.44 7.89 -5.65
C PRO A 38 -38.60 9.00 -4.98
N ALA A 39 -39.11 9.59 -3.90
CA ALA A 39 -38.40 10.60 -3.11
C ALA A 39 -37.19 10.02 -2.35
N SER A 40 -37.28 8.78 -1.87
CA SER A 40 -36.20 8.10 -1.15
C SER A 40 -35.10 7.57 -2.08
N ALA A 41 -35.44 7.22 -3.33
CA ALA A 41 -34.47 6.78 -4.34
C ALA A 41 -33.54 7.93 -4.78
N ALA A 42 -34.08 9.14 -4.92
CA ALA A 42 -33.29 10.33 -5.25
C ALA A 42 -32.29 10.70 -4.15
N ILE A 43 -32.70 10.57 -2.87
CA ILE A 43 -31.82 10.82 -1.73
C ILE A 43 -30.70 9.75 -1.67
N TYR A 44 -31.03 8.48 -1.92
CA TYR A 44 -30.03 7.40 -1.91
C TYR A 44 -29.02 7.55 -3.05
N ALA A 45 -29.47 7.86 -4.26
CA ALA A 45 -28.59 8.13 -5.40
C ALA A 45 -27.69 9.35 -5.16
N ALA A 46 -28.24 10.44 -4.60
CA ALA A 46 -27.48 11.63 -4.26
C ALA A 46 -26.45 11.37 -3.12
N LEU A 47 -26.78 10.50 -2.17
CA LEU A 47 -25.88 10.11 -1.09
C LEU A 47 -24.74 9.22 -1.60
N VAL A 48 -25.03 8.25 -2.48
CA VAL A 48 -24.00 7.39 -3.11
C VAL A 48 -23.09 8.21 -4.02
N ILE A 49 -23.63 9.16 -4.79
CA ILE A 49 -22.82 10.06 -5.63
C ILE A 49 -21.95 10.97 -4.75
N ARG A 50 -22.50 11.63 -3.72
CA ARG A 50 -21.70 12.47 -2.81
C ARG A 50 -20.65 11.69 -2.05
N VAL A 51 -20.95 10.46 -1.61
CA VAL A 51 -19.97 9.60 -0.94
C VAL A 51 -18.88 9.16 -1.92
N ASN A 52 -19.20 8.85 -3.18
CA ASN A 52 -18.20 8.52 -4.20
C ASN A 52 -17.36 9.74 -4.61
N GLU A 53 -17.94 10.94 -4.70
CA GLU A 53 -17.21 12.18 -5.00
C GLU A 53 -16.31 12.60 -3.81
N GLU A 54 -16.81 12.53 -2.58
CA GLU A 54 -16.02 12.87 -1.38
C GLU A 54 -14.98 11.81 -1.02
N LEU A 55 -15.25 10.51 -1.23
CA LEU A 55 -14.25 9.45 -1.03
C LEU A 55 -13.26 9.38 -2.17
N GLY A 56 -13.69 9.59 -3.42
CA GLY A 56 -12.80 9.75 -4.57
C GLY A 56 -11.82 10.89 -4.33
N GLU A 57 -12.29 12.05 -3.86
CA GLU A 57 -11.40 13.15 -3.52
C GLU A 57 -10.60 12.93 -2.23
N ARG A 58 -11.14 12.31 -1.18
CA ARG A 58 -10.41 12.14 0.11
C ARG A 58 -9.42 10.99 0.13
N VAL A 59 -9.71 9.87 -0.55
CA VAL A 59 -8.76 8.78 -0.74
C VAL A 59 -7.62 9.24 -1.65
N ILE A 60 -7.92 10.03 -2.69
CA ILE A 60 -6.88 10.60 -3.57
C ILE A 60 -6.07 11.71 -2.86
N LYS A 61 -6.72 12.65 -2.15
CA LYS A 61 -6.03 13.74 -1.42
C LYS A 61 -5.11 13.25 -0.28
N GLY A 62 -5.34 12.04 0.26
CA GLY A 62 -4.46 11.41 1.25
C GLY A 62 -3.29 10.61 0.67
N VAL A 63 -3.33 10.26 -0.62
CA VAL A 63 -2.39 9.29 -1.25
C VAL A 63 -1.50 9.93 -2.32
N SER A 64 -1.92 11.02 -2.96
CA SER A 64 -1.15 11.67 -4.02
C SER A 64 -0.80 13.10 -3.65
N LYS A 65 0.50 13.36 -3.42
CA LYS A 65 1.05 14.70 -3.69
C LYS A 65 1.32 14.77 -5.19
N GLU A 66 0.56 15.58 -5.92
CA GLU A 66 0.97 16.00 -7.26
C GLU A 66 2.27 16.77 -7.13
N VAL A 67 3.32 16.31 -7.81
CA VAL A 67 4.56 17.08 -7.92
C VAL A 67 4.93 17.20 -9.39
N ASN A 68 4.98 18.45 -9.82
CA ASN A 68 5.51 18.83 -11.12
C ASN A 68 7.04 18.69 -11.08
N THR A 69 7.56 17.60 -11.63
CA THR A 69 9.01 17.37 -11.78
C THR A 69 9.58 18.03 -13.05
N GLY A 70 8.79 18.81 -13.80
CA GLY A 70 9.26 19.44 -15.04
C GLY A 70 9.65 18.45 -16.16
N ALA A 71 9.37 17.15 -15.98
CA ALA A 71 9.74 16.11 -16.92
C ALA A 71 8.83 16.16 -18.16
N GLN A 72 9.44 16.33 -19.33
CA GLN A 72 8.78 16.26 -20.64
C GLN A 72 8.64 14.80 -21.08
N PRO A 73 7.57 14.41 -21.80
CA PRO A 73 7.41 13.05 -22.31
C PRO A 73 8.57 12.67 -23.25
N GLY A 74 9.27 11.56 -22.95
CA GLY A 74 10.29 10.99 -23.83
C GLY A 74 11.76 11.24 -23.45
N GLN A 75 12.06 11.80 -22.26
CA GLN A 75 13.42 11.76 -21.72
C GLN A 75 13.67 10.49 -20.90
N GLU A 76 14.84 9.88 -21.11
CA GLU A 76 15.41 8.81 -20.30
C GLU A 76 15.54 9.31 -18.84
N VAL A 77 14.70 8.81 -17.94
CA VAL A 77 14.64 9.27 -16.55
C VAL A 77 15.68 8.50 -15.74
N GLN A 78 16.91 8.99 -15.71
CA GLN A 78 17.82 8.65 -14.63
C GLN A 78 17.33 9.39 -13.37
N LEU A 79 17.02 8.65 -12.30
CA LEU A 79 16.65 9.28 -11.03
C LEU A 79 17.86 10.04 -10.48
N GLU A 80 17.82 11.37 -10.54
CA GLU A 80 18.78 12.22 -9.86
C GLU A 80 18.83 11.87 -8.35
N PRO A 81 19.98 12.05 -7.67
CA PRO A 81 20.13 11.71 -6.25
C PRO A 81 19.05 12.30 -5.34
N GLU A 82 18.58 13.51 -5.65
CA GLU A 82 17.47 14.19 -4.95
C GLU A 82 16.13 13.45 -5.13
N GLY A 83 15.92 12.83 -6.29
CA GLY A 83 14.75 12.00 -6.58
C GLY A 83 14.76 10.69 -5.79
N VAL A 84 15.93 10.07 -5.63
CA VAL A 84 16.10 8.83 -4.85
C VAL A 84 15.82 9.07 -3.37
N SER A 85 16.49 10.07 -2.75
CA SER A 85 16.25 10.41 -1.33
C SER A 85 14.78 10.73 -1.08
N ARG A 86 14.15 11.50 -1.96
CA ARG A 86 12.72 11.79 -1.86
C ARG A 86 11.84 10.54 -1.94
N LEU A 87 12.11 9.61 -2.85
CA LEU A 87 11.31 8.39 -2.95
C LEU A 87 11.48 7.49 -1.72
N ILE A 88 12.69 7.42 -1.16
CA ILE A 88 12.96 6.73 0.11
C ILE A 88 12.19 7.39 1.25
N HIS A 89 12.24 8.72 1.36
CA HIS A 89 11.50 9.48 2.36
C HIS A 89 10.00 9.14 2.33
N GLU A 90 9.40 9.11 1.14
CA GLU A 90 7.99 8.77 0.95
C GLU A 90 7.68 7.32 1.37
N ALA A 91 8.61 6.38 1.15
CA ALA A 91 8.50 5.01 1.64
C ALA A 91 8.61 4.93 3.18
N MET A 92 9.47 5.74 3.80
CA MET A 92 9.58 5.85 5.26
C MET A 92 8.29 6.41 5.89
N GLU A 93 7.69 7.43 5.28
CA GLU A 93 6.38 7.93 5.71
C GLU A 93 5.27 6.89 5.53
N ALA A 94 5.30 6.11 4.45
CA ALA A 94 4.35 5.03 4.23
C ALA A 94 4.46 3.95 5.33
N ARG A 95 5.68 3.58 5.71
CA ARG A 95 5.97 2.55 6.72
C ARG A 95 5.29 2.81 8.06
N LYS A 96 5.15 4.08 8.47
CA LYS A 96 4.49 4.48 9.73
C LYS A 96 3.04 4.01 9.83
N ASN A 97 2.40 3.73 8.69
CA ASN A 97 1.01 3.27 8.60
C ASN A 97 0.88 1.76 8.46
N SER A 98 1.98 1.01 8.51
CA SER A 98 1.98 -0.45 8.43
C SER A 98 1.06 -1.07 9.49
N TYR A 99 0.18 -1.97 9.05
CA TYR A 99 -0.61 -2.81 9.94
C TYR A 99 0.04 -4.19 10.01
N ALA A 100 0.90 -4.40 11.00
CA ALA A 100 1.68 -5.63 11.16
C ALA A 100 1.63 -6.21 12.59
N PRO A 101 0.45 -6.46 13.18
CA PRO A 101 0.34 -6.90 14.56
C PRO A 101 0.81 -8.35 14.79
N TYR A 102 1.04 -9.12 13.72
CA TYR A 102 1.43 -10.53 13.82
C TYR A 102 2.95 -10.69 13.68
N SER A 103 3.56 -10.04 12.69
CA SER A 103 5.02 -10.13 12.50
C SER A 103 5.81 -9.08 13.27
N HIS A 104 5.18 -7.97 13.66
CA HIS A 104 5.88 -6.77 14.17
C HIS A 104 6.96 -6.26 13.19
N TYR A 105 6.80 -6.55 11.91
CA TYR A 105 7.73 -6.19 10.85
C TYR A 105 7.06 -5.22 9.87
N ALA A 106 7.38 -3.93 10.04
CA ALA A 106 6.80 -2.86 9.26
C ALA A 106 7.62 -2.61 7.98
N VAL A 107 6.90 -2.55 6.86
CA VAL A 107 7.43 -2.29 5.51
C VAL A 107 6.67 -1.11 4.92
N GLY A 108 7.42 -0.17 4.36
CA GLY A 108 6.87 0.92 3.55
C GLY A 108 7.48 0.91 2.17
N ALA A 109 6.68 1.30 1.18
CA ALA A 109 7.11 1.43 -0.20
C ALA A 109 6.51 2.69 -0.83
N ALA A 110 7.22 3.24 -1.81
CA ALA A 110 6.74 4.33 -2.64
C ALA A 110 7.12 4.05 -4.10
N ILE A 111 6.14 4.11 -5.00
CA ILE A 111 6.34 3.90 -6.44
C ILE A 111 6.16 5.21 -7.20
N PHE A 112 7.07 5.49 -8.12
CA PHE A 112 7.06 6.67 -8.97
C PHE A 112 6.53 6.31 -10.35
N SER A 113 5.43 6.97 -10.72
CA SER A 113 4.82 6.86 -12.05
C SER A 113 5.57 7.73 -13.06
N GLN A 114 5.50 7.37 -14.34
CA GLN A 114 6.04 8.20 -15.41
C GLN A 114 5.32 9.57 -15.51
N GLY A 115 4.09 9.66 -15.00
CA GLY A 115 3.31 10.91 -14.90
C GLY A 115 3.78 11.87 -13.79
N GLY A 116 4.88 11.57 -13.08
CA GLY A 116 5.43 12.46 -12.06
C GLY A 116 4.79 12.33 -10.67
N ARG A 117 3.87 11.37 -10.47
CA ARG A 117 3.19 11.12 -9.20
C ARG A 117 3.85 10.01 -8.41
N ILE A 118 3.89 10.17 -7.09
CA ILE A 118 4.34 9.14 -6.14
C ILE A 118 3.12 8.54 -5.44
N TYR A 119 3.10 7.21 -5.34
CA TYR A 119 2.08 6.47 -4.62
C TYR A 119 2.73 5.67 -3.50
N ARG A 120 2.19 5.83 -2.28
CA ARG A 120 2.67 5.17 -1.08
C ARG A 120 1.94 3.86 -0.83
N GLY A 121 2.60 2.91 -0.19
CA GLY A 121 2.01 1.67 0.30
C GLY A 121 2.74 1.15 1.52
N CYS A 122 2.03 0.43 2.38
CA CYS A 122 2.59 -0.29 3.52
C CYS A 122 2.06 -1.72 3.56
N ASN A 123 2.72 -2.63 4.28
CA ASN A 123 2.17 -3.96 4.46
C ASN A 123 0.93 -3.90 5.37
N VAL A 124 -0.05 -4.73 5.02
CA VAL A 124 -1.27 -4.93 5.79
C VAL A 124 -1.45 -6.42 5.99
N GLU A 125 -1.26 -6.85 7.22
CA GLU A 125 -1.39 -8.24 7.62
C GLU A 125 -2.84 -8.61 7.92
N ASN A 126 -3.10 -9.91 7.89
CA ASN A 126 -4.41 -10.48 8.19
C ASN A 126 -4.24 -11.74 9.03
N ALA A 127 -5.24 -12.07 9.88
CA ALA A 127 -5.25 -13.30 10.66
C ALA A 127 -5.14 -14.56 9.77
N SER A 128 -5.76 -14.50 8.58
CA SER A 128 -5.48 -15.45 7.50
C SER A 128 -4.28 -14.98 6.71
N TYR A 129 -3.09 -15.52 7.00
CA TYR A 129 -1.82 -14.97 6.50
C TYR A 129 -1.72 -14.91 4.96
N GLY A 130 -2.45 -15.75 4.23
CA GLY A 130 -2.51 -15.70 2.77
C GLY A 130 -3.17 -14.44 2.20
N ALA A 131 -3.96 -13.72 3.01
CA ALA A 131 -4.58 -12.45 2.64
C ALA A 131 -3.68 -11.23 2.88
N THR A 132 -2.46 -11.42 3.41
CA THR A 132 -1.51 -10.32 3.63
C THR A 132 -1.05 -9.70 2.32
N ILE A 133 -1.09 -8.37 2.26
CA ILE A 133 -0.54 -7.58 1.14
C ILE A 133 0.76 -6.90 1.56
N CYS A 134 1.78 -7.00 0.71
CA CYS A 134 3.07 -6.35 0.93
C CYS A 134 3.01 -4.87 0.54
N ALA A 135 3.92 -4.06 1.07
CA ALA A 135 3.96 -2.62 0.82
C ALA A 135 4.08 -2.26 -0.66
N GLU A 136 4.90 -2.99 -1.40
CA GLU A 136 5.18 -2.75 -2.82
C GLU A 136 3.93 -3.00 -3.67
N ARG A 137 3.23 -4.12 -3.41
CA ARG A 137 1.95 -4.44 -4.06
C ARG A 137 0.88 -3.42 -3.71
N ASN A 138 0.83 -2.99 -2.45
CA ASN A 138 -0.11 -1.98 -2.01
C ASN A 138 0.12 -0.64 -2.75
N ALA A 139 1.37 -0.19 -2.84
CA ALA A 139 1.76 1.03 -3.59
C ALA A 139 1.43 0.90 -5.08
N LEU A 140 1.84 -0.21 -5.72
CA LEU A 140 1.58 -0.50 -7.13
C LEU A 140 0.08 -0.52 -7.45
N PHE A 141 -0.71 -1.29 -6.70
CA PHE A 141 -2.13 -1.43 -6.98
C PHE A 141 -2.92 -0.16 -6.67
N SER A 142 -2.49 0.64 -5.68
CA SER A 142 -3.04 1.97 -5.45
C SER A 142 -2.81 2.89 -6.67
N ALA A 143 -1.61 2.87 -7.24
CA ALA A 143 -1.30 3.64 -8.44
C ALA A 143 -2.11 3.16 -9.66
N VAL A 144 -2.21 1.84 -9.85
CA VAL A 144 -3.01 1.24 -10.92
C VAL A 144 -4.50 1.58 -10.77
N ALA A 145 -5.04 1.54 -9.56
CA ALA A 145 -6.42 1.95 -9.28
C ALA A 145 -6.65 3.44 -9.57
N ALA A 146 -5.63 4.28 -9.38
CA ALA A 146 -5.65 5.69 -9.73
C ALA A 146 -5.45 5.96 -11.25
N GLY A 147 -5.33 4.92 -12.08
CA GLY A 147 -5.23 5.03 -13.53
C GLY A 147 -3.80 4.98 -14.09
N GLU A 148 -2.77 4.85 -13.25
CA GLU A 148 -1.39 4.73 -13.72
C GLU A 148 -1.13 3.36 -14.36
N ARG A 149 -0.31 3.32 -15.42
CA ARG A 149 0.08 2.08 -16.11
C ARG A 149 1.57 1.98 -16.41
N GLN A 150 2.34 3.01 -16.10
CA GLN A 150 3.77 3.09 -16.39
C GLN A 150 4.52 3.65 -15.19
N PHE A 151 5.58 2.96 -14.80
CA PHE A 151 6.35 3.27 -13.60
C PHE A 151 7.84 3.22 -13.92
N THR A 152 8.62 4.07 -13.25
CA THR A 152 10.06 4.22 -13.48
C THR A 152 10.89 3.70 -12.31
N ALA A 153 10.39 3.84 -11.07
CA ALA A 153 11.09 3.33 -9.90
C ALA A 153 10.18 3.04 -8.71
N LEU A 154 10.69 2.23 -7.78
CA LEU A 154 10.10 1.99 -6.47
C LEU A 154 11.18 2.01 -5.39
N ALA A 155 10.92 2.66 -4.26
CA ALA A 155 11.71 2.53 -3.04
C ALA A 155 10.98 1.68 -2.01
N LEU A 156 11.72 0.88 -1.24
CA LEU A 156 11.21 0.18 -0.07
C LEU A 156 12.15 0.30 1.12
N VAL A 157 11.55 0.36 2.31
CA VAL A 157 12.20 0.35 3.62
C VAL A 157 11.51 -0.67 4.51
N ALA A 158 12.26 -1.40 5.33
CA ALA A 158 11.69 -2.42 6.20
C ALA A 158 12.48 -2.60 7.50
N GLY A 159 11.79 -3.04 8.54
CA GLY A 159 12.40 -3.40 9.83
C GLY A 159 11.37 -3.58 10.93
N PRO A 160 11.80 -3.86 12.18
CA PRO A 160 10.90 -3.97 13.32
C PRO A 160 10.06 -2.70 13.53
N ASP A 161 8.76 -2.85 13.76
CA ASP A 161 7.80 -1.73 13.96
C ASP A 161 8.18 -0.79 15.11
N SER A 162 8.88 -1.30 16.11
CA SER A 162 9.45 -0.56 17.25
C SER A 162 10.59 0.41 16.89
N VAL A 163 11.07 0.43 15.65
CA VAL A 163 12.18 1.28 15.20
C VAL A 163 11.69 2.31 14.19
N ASP A 164 11.92 3.58 14.49
CA ASP A 164 11.66 4.70 13.57
C ASP A 164 12.66 4.71 12.40
N GLY A 165 12.19 5.14 11.23
CA GLY A 165 12.85 4.90 9.94
C GLY A 165 14.33 5.27 9.85
N GLU A 166 14.79 6.37 10.45
CA GLU A 166 16.21 6.77 10.36
C GLU A 166 17.15 5.85 11.14
N ASN A 167 16.65 5.19 12.18
CA ASN A 167 17.45 4.32 13.05
C ASN A 167 17.59 2.89 12.51
N LEU A 168 17.01 2.58 11.34
CA LEU A 168 17.10 1.25 10.74
C LEU A 168 18.54 0.88 10.34
N ALA A 169 19.34 1.85 9.89
CA ALA A 169 20.74 1.65 9.53
C ALA A 169 21.61 1.29 10.75
N ASP A 170 21.39 1.98 11.88
CA ASP A 170 22.17 1.81 13.12
C ASP A 170 21.98 0.44 13.79
N LYS A 171 20.91 -0.29 13.43
CA LYS A 171 20.62 -1.62 13.96
C LYS A 171 21.32 -2.76 13.22
N GLY A 172 22.10 -2.45 12.18
CA GLY A 172 22.81 -3.48 11.40
C GLY A 172 21.85 -4.42 10.65
N LEU A 173 20.62 -3.97 10.38
CA LEU A 173 19.64 -4.76 9.64
C LEU A 173 20.12 -4.99 8.19
N PRO A 174 19.79 -6.14 7.59
CA PRO A 174 20.04 -6.36 6.17
C PRO A 174 19.23 -5.37 5.33
N TYR A 175 19.69 -5.10 4.11
CA TYR A 175 18.88 -4.33 3.15
C TYR A 175 17.56 -5.06 2.90
N PRO A 176 16.42 -4.35 2.87
CA PRO A 176 15.16 -4.96 2.49
C PRO A 176 15.25 -5.47 1.05
N SER A 177 14.42 -6.45 0.69
CA SER A 177 14.33 -6.93 -0.68
C SER A 177 12.88 -7.32 -0.97
N PRO A 178 12.33 -6.95 -2.15
CA PRO A 178 10.95 -7.31 -2.46
C PRO A 178 10.81 -8.83 -2.55
N CYS A 179 9.69 -9.36 -2.04
CA CYS A 179 9.42 -10.79 -2.12
C CYS A 179 9.11 -11.21 -3.57
N GLY A 180 9.15 -12.52 -3.86
CA GLY A 180 8.90 -13.03 -5.22
C GLY A 180 7.54 -12.61 -5.79
N ILE A 181 6.49 -12.52 -4.96
CA ILE A 181 5.16 -12.09 -5.39
C ILE A 181 5.17 -10.60 -5.78
N CYS A 182 5.88 -9.74 -5.04
CA CYS A 182 6.02 -8.33 -5.39
C CYS A 182 6.80 -8.14 -6.69
N ARG A 183 7.92 -8.87 -6.86
CA ARG A 183 8.71 -8.84 -8.10
C ARG A 183 7.86 -9.22 -9.31
N GLN A 184 7.09 -10.31 -9.19
CA GLN A 184 6.21 -10.76 -10.26
C GLN A 184 5.06 -9.79 -10.54
N ALA A 185 4.49 -9.17 -9.50
CA ALA A 185 3.44 -8.16 -9.68
C ALA A 185 3.99 -6.90 -10.39
N LEU A 186 5.20 -6.46 -10.04
CA LEU A 186 5.86 -5.35 -10.72
C LEU A 186 6.15 -5.66 -12.19
N ARG A 187 6.61 -6.89 -12.49
CA ARG A 187 6.90 -7.34 -13.86
C ARG A 187 5.74 -7.16 -14.84
N GLU A 188 4.50 -7.19 -14.36
CA GLU A 188 3.33 -6.97 -15.21
C GLU A 188 3.26 -5.54 -15.79
N PHE A 189 3.81 -4.54 -15.08
CA PHE A 189 3.58 -3.12 -15.38
C PHE A 189 4.82 -2.32 -15.77
N VAL A 190 6.00 -2.94 -15.81
CA VAL A 190 7.27 -2.22 -15.99
C VAL A 190 8.19 -2.92 -16.97
N ASN A 191 9.09 -2.15 -17.60
CA ASN A 191 10.24 -2.71 -18.31
C ASN A 191 11.26 -3.20 -17.26
N PRO A 192 11.55 -4.52 -17.19
CA PRO A 192 12.38 -5.07 -16.13
C PRO A 192 13.85 -4.60 -16.17
N GLU A 193 14.36 -4.23 -17.35
CA GLU A 193 15.75 -3.79 -17.53
C GLU A 193 15.95 -2.33 -17.07
N GLU A 194 14.89 -1.53 -17.10
CA GLU A 194 14.96 -0.08 -16.81
C GLU A 194 14.40 0.27 -15.43
N PHE A 195 13.43 -0.50 -14.93
CA PHE A 195 12.74 -0.19 -13.67
C PHE A 195 13.66 -0.35 -12.46
N GLN A 196 13.85 0.73 -11.71
CA GLN A 196 14.76 0.77 -10.57
C GLN A 196 14.04 0.43 -9.25
N ILE A 197 14.63 -0.48 -8.48
CA ILE A 197 14.17 -0.88 -7.14
C ILE A 197 15.23 -0.45 -6.13
N ILE A 198 14.86 0.53 -5.30
CA ILE A 198 15.70 1.13 -4.26
C ILE A 198 15.41 0.44 -2.92
N CYS A 199 16.31 -0.43 -2.50
CA CYS A 199 16.28 -1.14 -1.24
C CYS A 199 17.02 -0.32 -0.18
N ALA A 200 16.29 0.41 0.67
CA ALA A 200 16.86 1.41 1.56
C ALA A 200 16.79 1.02 3.05
N ARG A 201 17.82 1.45 3.80
CA ARG A 201 17.84 1.49 5.27
C ARG A 201 17.70 2.92 5.79
N SER A 202 18.16 3.90 5.02
CA SER A 202 17.91 5.33 5.22
C SER A 202 17.96 6.06 3.87
N GLU A 203 17.70 7.37 3.85
CA GLU A 203 17.82 8.19 2.63
C GLU A 203 19.25 8.22 2.05
N THR A 204 20.27 7.90 2.86
CA THR A 204 21.69 7.93 2.48
C THR A 204 22.33 6.54 2.42
N ASP A 205 21.64 5.50 2.86
CA ASP A 205 22.12 4.13 2.91
C ASP A 205 21.13 3.17 2.22
N TYR A 206 21.40 2.89 0.95
CA TYR A 206 20.53 2.10 0.10
C TYR A 206 21.31 1.35 -0.98
N LYS A 207 20.65 0.38 -1.60
CA LYS A 207 21.10 -0.31 -2.81
C LYS A 207 20.05 -0.16 -3.89
N ILE A 208 20.49 -0.02 -5.13
CA ILE A 208 19.61 0.05 -6.31
C ILE A 208 19.85 -1.20 -7.14
N TYR A 209 18.76 -1.80 -7.60
CA TYR A 209 18.73 -2.92 -8.53
C TYR A 209 17.76 -2.63 -9.67
N THR A 210 17.94 -3.24 -10.83
CA THR A 210 16.86 -3.37 -11.80
C THR A 210 15.92 -4.50 -11.39
N LEU A 211 14.71 -4.54 -11.94
CA LEU A 211 13.83 -5.68 -11.72
C LEU A 211 14.39 -6.96 -12.38
N ALA A 212 15.08 -6.86 -13.51
CA ALA A 212 15.72 -7.99 -14.19
C ALA A 212 16.81 -8.65 -13.31
N GLU A 213 17.58 -7.87 -12.56
CA GLU A 213 18.56 -8.40 -11.60
C GLU A 213 17.90 -9.16 -10.44
N LEU A 214 16.71 -8.71 -10.00
CA LEU A 214 15.98 -9.34 -8.92
C LEU A 214 15.08 -10.49 -9.38
N LEU A 215 14.69 -10.53 -10.65
CA LEU A 215 13.82 -11.56 -11.21
C LEU A 215 14.31 -11.96 -12.61
N PRO A 216 15.46 -12.67 -12.70
CA PRO A 216 16.00 -13.10 -13.98
C PRO A 216 15.07 -14.11 -14.64
N GLU A 217 15.04 -14.11 -15.98
CA GLU A 217 14.26 -15.04 -16.80
C GLU A 217 12.77 -15.11 -16.39
N SER A 218 12.21 -13.97 -15.99
CA SER A 218 10.87 -13.90 -15.43
C SER A 218 9.79 -14.22 -16.46
N PHE A 219 8.80 -15.02 -16.05
CA PHE A 219 7.53 -15.16 -16.77
C PHE A 219 6.81 -13.80 -16.88
N GLY A 220 6.19 -13.52 -18.02
CA GLY A 220 5.47 -12.27 -18.27
C GLY A 220 4.48 -12.36 -19.44
N PRO A 221 3.83 -11.24 -19.81
CA PRO A 221 2.84 -11.20 -20.89
C PRO A 221 3.33 -11.75 -22.24
N ASP A 222 4.65 -11.69 -22.47
CA ASP A 222 5.39 -12.22 -23.61
C ASP A 222 5.38 -13.76 -23.73
N TYR A 223 4.89 -14.48 -22.72
CA TYR A 223 4.79 -15.95 -22.71
C TYR A 223 3.36 -16.47 -22.99
N LEU A 224 2.38 -15.59 -23.21
CA LEU A 224 0.96 -15.90 -23.41
C LEU A 224 0.53 -15.73 -24.88
#